data_AF-A0A7C9D461-F1
#
_entry.id   AF-A0A7C9D461-F1
#
_cell.length_a   1.000
_cell.length_b   1.000
_cell.length_c   1.000
_cell.angle_alpha   90.00
_cell.angle_beta   90.00
_cell.angle_gamma   90.00
#
_symmetry.space_group_name_H-M   'P 1'
#
loop_
_entity.id
_entity.type
_entity.pdbx_description
1 polymer ?
#
loop_
_entity_poly.entity_id
_entity_poly.type
_entity_poly.pdbx_seq_one_letter_code
_entity_poly.pdbx_strand_id
1 'polypeptide(L)'
;GNITAQSAVRNPDAVAQALESLAEAVLILKTTPWRSLDQSQADILSATLSGLQQKQFRVDWLLPFIENALACQKSLTLVDELETLKKAKASILEMKRQLVEMERRTDGRIKSVVELMKALGQIDLESCMGEGLC
;
A
#
# COMPACT_ATOMS: atom_id res chain seq x y z
N GLY A 1 12.75 -27.51 24.51
CA GLY A 1 13.61 -27.02 25.60
C GLY A 1 12.81 -26.95 26.89
N ASN A 2 13.45 -27.04 28.06
CA ASN A 2 12.77 -26.89 29.34
C ASN A 2 12.47 -25.41 29.62
N ILE A 3 11.19 -25.05 29.72
CA ILE A 3 10.70 -23.67 29.79
C ILE A 3 10.97 -23.06 31.18
N THR A 4 11.10 -23.90 32.21
CA THR A 4 11.21 -23.48 33.63
C THR A 4 12.64 -23.41 34.17
N ALA A 5 13.65 -23.76 33.37
CA ALA A 5 15.02 -23.97 33.85
C ALA A 5 15.73 -22.73 34.43
N GLN A 6 15.20 -21.52 34.21
CA GLN A 6 15.69 -20.27 34.82
C GLN A 6 14.61 -19.50 35.61
N SER A 7 13.34 -19.89 35.52
CA SER A 7 12.25 -19.14 36.12
C SER A 7 12.08 -19.56 37.60
N ALA A 8 12.48 -18.71 38.53
CA ALA A 8 12.13 -18.85 39.95
C ALA A 8 10.62 -18.54 40.21
N VAL A 9 9.75 -18.89 39.28
CA VAL A 9 8.31 -18.62 39.34
C VAL A 9 7.69 -19.66 40.26
N ARG A 10 7.56 -19.28 41.53
CA ARG A 10 6.91 -20.08 42.59
C ARG A 10 5.38 -20.09 42.50
N ASN A 11 4.79 -19.33 41.56
CA ASN A 11 3.33 -19.21 41.42
C ASN A 11 2.81 -20.16 40.32
N PRO A 12 2.02 -21.19 40.67
CA PRO A 12 1.47 -22.14 39.70
C PRO A 12 0.55 -21.48 38.66
N ASP A 13 -0.16 -20.40 39.02
CA ASP A 13 -1.07 -19.70 38.10
C ASP A 13 -0.29 -18.98 37.00
N ALA A 14 0.87 -18.41 37.35
CA ALA A 14 1.73 -17.73 36.38
C ALA A 14 2.34 -18.71 35.36
N VAL A 15 2.62 -19.94 35.79
CA VAL A 15 3.09 -21.03 34.91
C VAL A 15 1.96 -21.51 34.01
N ALA A 16 0.76 -21.74 34.55
CA ALA A 16 -0.40 -22.15 33.77
C ALA A 16 -0.73 -21.14 32.66
N GLN A 17 -0.77 -19.85 32.99
CA GLN A 17 -1.04 -18.78 32.02
C GLN A 17 0.05 -18.70 30.93
N ALA A 18 1.32 -18.91 31.30
CA ALA A 18 2.42 -18.91 30.35
C ALA A 18 2.35 -20.10 29.38
N LEU A 19 1.97 -21.27 29.89
CA LEU A 19 1.76 -22.47 29.06
C LEU A 19 0.57 -22.29 28.11
N GLU A 20 -0.50 -21.66 28.57
CA GLU A 20 -1.67 -21.34 27.74
C GLU A 20 -1.31 -20.37 26.60
N SER A 21 -0.62 -19.27 26.92
CA SER A 21 -0.15 -18.31 25.92
C SER A 21 0.81 -18.97 24.90
N LEU A 22 1.70 -19.84 25.39
CA LEU A 22 2.61 -20.59 24.53
C LEU A 22 1.86 -21.56 23.61
N ALA A 23 0.86 -22.26 24.13
CA ALA A 23 0.04 -23.18 23.34
C ALA A 23 -0.70 -22.43 22.22
N GLU A 24 -1.23 -21.25 22.50
CA GLU A 24 -1.85 -20.38 21.51
C GLU A 24 -0.87 -19.96 20.41
N ALA A 25 0.33 -19.48 20.78
CA ALA A 25 1.34 -19.10 19.80
C ALA A 25 1.79 -20.28 18.93
N VAL A 26 1.99 -21.46 19.51
CA VAL A 26 2.34 -22.68 18.76
C VAL A 26 1.20 -23.10 17.84
N LEU A 27 -0.06 -22.96 18.29
CA LEU A 27 -1.23 -23.26 17.48
C LEU A 27 -1.25 -22.35 16.24
N ILE A 28 -1.14 -21.03 16.42
CA ILE A 28 -1.08 -20.06 15.31
C ILE A 28 0.04 -20.42 14.33
N LEU A 29 1.26 -20.66 14.82
CA LEU A 29 2.41 -21.01 13.98
C LEU A 29 2.24 -22.33 13.22
N LYS A 30 1.44 -23.26 13.75
CA LYS A 30 1.21 -24.59 13.15
C LYS A 30 0.02 -24.60 12.19
N THR A 31 -1.07 -23.92 12.53
CA THR A 31 -2.32 -23.96 11.76
C THR A 31 -2.37 -22.91 10.68
N THR A 32 -1.67 -21.80 10.85
CA THR A 32 -1.68 -20.71 9.88
C THR A 32 -0.47 -20.83 8.97
N PRO A 33 -0.67 -21.03 7.66
CA PRO A 33 0.39 -20.85 6.69
C PRO A 33 1.06 -19.50 6.92
N TRP A 34 2.39 -19.45 6.89
CA TRP A 34 3.17 -18.24 7.19
C TRP A 34 2.81 -17.07 6.28
N ARG A 35 2.22 -17.37 5.12
CA ARG A 35 1.73 -16.41 4.13
C ARG A 35 0.28 -15.94 4.33
N SER A 36 -0.39 -16.37 5.39
CA SER A 36 -1.78 -15.99 5.68
C SER A 36 -1.96 -15.56 7.13
N LEU A 37 -0.86 -15.23 7.80
CA LEU A 37 -0.90 -14.64 9.13
C LEU A 37 -1.52 -13.25 9.02
N ASP A 38 -2.65 -13.04 9.69
CA ASP A 38 -3.28 -11.73 9.77
C ASP A 38 -2.62 -10.85 10.85
N GLN A 39 -3.05 -9.58 10.91
CA GLN A 39 -2.48 -8.63 11.86
C GLN A 39 -2.78 -9.01 13.32
N SER A 40 -3.97 -9.52 13.62
CA SER A 40 -4.34 -9.89 15.00
C SER A 40 -3.53 -11.09 15.50
N GLN A 41 -3.31 -12.09 14.65
CA GLN A 41 -2.43 -13.22 14.94
C GLN A 41 -0.98 -12.78 15.11
N ALA A 42 -0.50 -11.85 14.28
CA ALA A 42 0.83 -11.26 14.43
C ALA A 42 0.99 -10.53 15.78
N ASP A 43 -0.02 -9.78 16.20
CA ASP A 43 -0.04 -9.09 17.49
C ASP A 43 -0.04 -10.08 18.66
N ILE A 44 -0.83 -11.16 18.58
CA ILE A 44 -0.85 -12.23 19.57
C ILE A 44 0.53 -12.88 19.70
N LEU A 45 1.19 -13.22 18.59
CA LEU A 45 2.52 -13.82 18.61
C LEU A 45 3.56 -12.88 19.25
N SER A 46 3.54 -11.60 18.90
CA SER A 46 4.44 -10.58 19.45
C SER A 46 4.21 -10.36 20.95
N ALA A 47 2.94 -10.29 21.37
CA ALA A 47 2.55 -10.10 22.76
C ALA A 47 2.92 -11.32 23.61
N THR A 48 2.66 -12.52 23.12
CA THR A 48 3.03 -13.77 23.80
C THR A 48 4.53 -13.88 23.99
N LEU A 49 5.33 -13.63 22.95
CA LEU A 49 6.79 -13.68 23.04
C LEU A 49 7.32 -12.69 24.09
N SER A 50 6.84 -11.44 24.02
CA SER A 50 7.23 -10.38 24.97
C SER A 50 6.83 -10.74 26.40
N GLY A 51 5.61 -11.25 26.59
CA GLY A 51 5.09 -11.64 27.90
C GLY A 51 5.86 -12.82 28.51
N LEU A 52 6.24 -13.81 27.70
CA LEU A 52 7.05 -14.95 28.15
C LEU A 52 8.47 -14.51 28.54
N GLN A 53 9.10 -13.63 27.77
CA GLN A 53 10.41 -13.07 28.09
C GLN A 53 10.39 -12.21 29.36
N GLN A 54 9.37 -11.36 29.53
CA GLN A 54 9.19 -10.55 30.75
C GLN A 54 9.04 -11.39 32.01
N LYS A 55 8.34 -12.53 31.90
CA LYS A 55 8.18 -13.51 32.97
C LYS A 55 9.41 -14.42 33.17
N GLN A 56 10.52 -14.13 32.48
CA GLN A 56 11.79 -14.86 32.55
C GLN A 56 11.68 -16.34 32.15
N PHE A 57 10.70 -16.69 31.31
CA PHE A 57 10.65 -18.01 30.70
C PHE A 57 11.67 -18.12 29.58
N ARG A 58 12.32 -19.28 29.49
CA ARG A 58 13.32 -19.52 28.45
C ARG A 58 12.65 -19.94 27.15
N VAL A 59 12.45 -18.97 26.26
CA VAL A 59 11.74 -19.12 24.98
C VAL A 59 12.60 -18.79 23.76
N ASP A 60 13.93 -18.85 23.90
CA ASP A 60 14.90 -18.60 22.81
C ASP A 60 14.62 -19.47 21.57
N TRP A 61 14.10 -20.68 21.79
CA TRP A 61 13.75 -21.61 20.73
C TRP A 61 12.52 -21.17 19.91
N LEU A 62 11.63 -20.35 20.48
CA LEU A 62 10.40 -19.88 19.81
C LEU A 62 10.66 -18.62 18.97
N LEU A 63 11.61 -17.80 19.39
CA LEU A 63 12.01 -16.55 18.76
C LEU A 63 12.16 -16.64 17.23
N PRO A 64 12.99 -17.55 16.66
CA PRO A 64 13.19 -17.58 15.21
C PRO A 64 11.92 -17.91 14.44
N PHE A 65 10.98 -18.63 15.04
CA PHE A 65 9.72 -18.97 14.38
C PHE A 65 8.77 -17.78 14.33
N ILE A 66 8.66 -17.05 15.45
CA ILE A 66 7.82 -15.85 15.52
C ILE A 66 8.40 -14.75 14.63
N GLU A 67 9.71 -14.49 14.69
CA GLU A 67 10.35 -13.47 13.86
C GLU A 67 10.15 -13.72 12.37
N ASN A 68 10.33 -14.96 11.91
CA ASN A 68 10.16 -15.29 10.51
C ASN A 68 8.67 -15.24 10.08
N ALA A 69 7.72 -15.55 10.99
CA ALA A 69 6.28 -15.41 10.70
C ALA A 69 5.89 -13.94 10.55
N LEU A 70 6.38 -13.07 11.44
CA LEU A 70 6.17 -11.63 11.37
C LEU A 70 6.85 -11.00 10.13
N ALA A 71 8.04 -11.46 9.77
CA ALA A 71 8.73 -11.00 8.57
C ALA A 71 7.95 -11.36 7.30
N CYS A 72 7.42 -12.59 7.23
CA CYS A 72 6.57 -13.02 6.12
C CYS A 72 5.29 -12.18 6.01
N GLN A 73 4.60 -11.93 7.12
CA GLN A 73 3.40 -11.11 7.17
C GLN A 73 3.66 -9.68 6.65
N LYS A 74 4.71 -9.01 7.16
CA LYS A 74 5.13 -7.68 6.67
C LYS A 74 5.47 -7.69 5.19
N SER A 75 6.16 -8.73 4.70
CA SER A 75 6.54 -8.81 3.29
C SER A 75 5.31 -8.88 2.37
N LEU A 76 4.24 -9.55 2.80
CA LEU A 76 2.99 -9.63 2.03
C LEU A 76 2.27 -8.29 1.98
N THR A 77 2.19 -7.59 3.11
CA THR A 77 1.62 -6.24 3.14
C THR A 77 2.35 -5.31 2.17
N LEU A 78 3.68 -5.37 2.13
CA LEU A 78 4.48 -4.58 1.19
C LEU A 78 4.24 -4.97 -0.28
N VAL A 79 4.01 -6.26 -0.57
CA VAL A 79 3.68 -6.73 -1.92
C VAL A 79 2.31 -6.21 -2.36
N ASP A 80 1.31 -6.25 -1.48
CA ASP A 80 -0.04 -5.73 -1.78
C ASP A 80 -0.04 -4.20 -1.99
N GLU A 81 0.72 -3.48 -1.15
CA GLU A 81 0.96 -2.04 -1.33
C GLU A 81 1.65 -1.74 -2.66
N LEU A 82 2.68 -2.51 -3.02
CA LEU A 82 3.39 -2.36 -4.29
C LEU A 82 2.46 -2.56 -5.49
N GLU A 83 1.60 -3.58 -5.47
CA GLU A 83 0.62 -3.81 -6.53
C GLU A 83 -0.40 -2.67 -6.63
N THR A 84 -0.82 -2.13 -5.49
CA THR A 84 -1.70 -0.94 -5.45
C THR A 84 -1.01 0.28 -6.07
N LEU A 85 0.26 0.53 -5.73
CA LEU A 85 1.06 1.61 -6.31
C LEU A 85 1.28 1.43 -7.81
N LYS A 86 1.51 0.20 -8.29
CA LYS A 86 1.62 -0.08 -9.73
C LYS A 86 0.35 0.28 -10.48
N LYS A 87 -0.83 -0.09 -9.95
CA LYS A 87 -2.13 0.26 -10.53
C LYS A 87 -2.35 1.78 -10.57
N ALA A 88 -2.05 2.46 -9.46
CA ALA A 88 -2.14 3.92 -9.39
C ALA A 88 -1.21 4.60 -10.41
N LYS A 89 0.04 4.12 -10.53
CA LYS A 89 1.00 4.62 -11.54
C LYS A 89 0.47 4.43 -12.97
N ALA A 90 -0.09 3.27 -13.29
CA ALA A 90 -0.67 3.02 -14.60
C ALA A 90 -1.84 3.99 -14.91
N SER A 91 -2.71 4.23 -13.94
CA SER A 91 -3.81 5.20 -14.07
C SER A 91 -3.29 6.63 -14.31
N ILE A 92 -2.24 7.06 -13.58
CA ILE A 92 -1.61 8.37 -13.78
C ILE A 92 -1.02 8.50 -15.18
N LEU A 93 -0.35 7.46 -15.69
CA LEU A 93 0.20 7.47 -17.04
C LEU A 93 -0.89 7.59 -18.10
N GLU A 94 -2.02 6.94 -17.91
CA GLU A 94 -3.17 7.07 -18.82
C GLU A 94 -3.78 8.47 -18.77
N MET A 95 -3.98 9.05 -17.58
CA MET A 95 -4.44 10.42 -17.44
C MET A 95 -3.49 11.43 -18.10
N LYS A 96 -2.18 11.24 -17.96
CA LYS A 96 -1.17 12.07 -18.65
C LYS A 96 -1.31 11.97 -20.18
N ARG A 97 -1.50 10.78 -20.71
CA ARG A 97 -1.70 10.56 -22.15
C ARG A 97 -2.94 11.31 -22.67
N GLN A 98 -4.04 11.23 -21.92
CA GLN A 98 -5.27 11.94 -22.27
C GLN A 98 -5.10 13.46 -22.23
N LEU A 99 -4.37 13.98 -21.24
CA LEU A 99 -4.07 15.40 -21.13
C LEU A 99 -3.29 15.93 -22.34
N VAL A 100 -2.26 15.21 -22.78
CA VAL A 100 -1.47 15.56 -23.98
C VAL A 100 -2.35 15.60 -25.24
N GLU A 101 -3.27 14.65 -25.39
CA GLU A 101 -4.19 14.64 -26.54
C GLU A 101 -5.19 15.80 -26.48
N MET A 102 -5.68 16.18 -25.29
CA MET A 102 -6.54 17.36 -25.12
C MET A 102 -5.80 18.66 -25.42
N GLU A 103 -4.54 18.77 -25.00
CA GLU A 103 -3.67 19.91 -25.30
C GLU A 103 -3.50 20.06 -26.82
N ARG A 104 -3.15 18.97 -27.53
CA ARG A 104 -3.01 18.95 -28.99
C ARG A 104 -4.28 19.41 -29.71
N ARG A 105 -5.46 18.97 -29.24
CA ARG A 105 -6.75 19.40 -29.81
C ARG A 105 -6.99 20.89 -29.58
N THR A 106 -6.65 21.39 -28.39
CA THR A 106 -6.80 22.80 -28.04
C THR A 106 -5.89 23.68 -28.89
N ASP A 107 -4.62 23.28 -29.06
CA ASP A 107 -3.67 23.96 -29.96
C ASP A 107 -4.17 23.99 -31.41
N GLY A 108 -4.74 22.87 -31.88
CA GLY A 108 -5.37 22.80 -33.20
C GLY A 108 -6.49 23.83 -33.36
N ARG A 109 -7.36 23.94 -32.35
CA ARG A 109 -8.47 24.92 -32.35
C ARG A 109 -7.95 26.36 -32.29
N ILE A 110 -6.94 26.64 -31.46
CA ILE A 110 -6.31 27.96 -31.38
C ILE A 110 -5.77 28.35 -32.76
N LYS A 111 -5.02 27.46 -33.42
CA LYS A 111 -4.51 27.70 -34.78
C LYS A 111 -5.63 27.99 -35.77
N SER A 112 -6.70 27.19 -35.77
CA SER A 112 -7.84 27.42 -36.67
C SER A 112 -8.53 28.77 -36.42
N VAL A 113 -8.72 29.18 -35.16
CA VAL A 113 -9.30 30.48 -34.82
C VAL A 113 -8.40 31.62 -35.28
N VAL A 114 -7.08 31.50 -35.07
CA VAL A 114 -6.10 32.50 -35.54
C VAL A 114 -6.13 32.65 -37.06
N GLU A 115 -6.19 31.56 -37.81
CA GLU A 115 -6.29 31.62 -39.29
C GLU A 115 -7.61 32.23 -39.75
N LEU A 116 -8.74 31.92 -39.10
CA LEU A 116 -10.03 32.56 -39.38
C LEU A 116 -9.97 34.08 -39.11
N MET A 117 -9.35 34.51 -38.02
CA MET A 117 -9.17 35.94 -37.71
C MET A 117 -8.35 36.66 -38.78
N LYS A 118 -7.29 36.03 -39.29
CA LYS A 118 -6.48 36.58 -40.39
C LYS A 118 -7.29 36.72 -41.68
N ALA A 119 -8.06 35.69 -42.04
CA ALA A 119 -8.90 35.71 -43.24
C ALA A 119 -9.97 36.82 -43.16
N LEU A 120 -10.57 37.03 -41.99
CA LEU A 120 -11.54 38.11 -41.77
C LEU A 120 -10.89 39.50 -41.77
N GLY A 121 -9.66 39.64 -41.25
CA GLY A 121 -8.89 40.89 -41.30
C GLY A 121 -8.33 41.24 -42.69
N GLN A 122 -8.35 40.29 -43.64
CA GLN A 122 -8.04 40.50 -45.05
C GLN A 122 -9.26 40.85 -45.91
N ILE A 123 -10.46 40.94 -45.31
CA ILE A 123 -11.63 41.49 -45.99
C ILE A 123 -11.44 43.01 -46.08
N ASP A 124 -11.07 43.48 -47.27
CA ASP A 124 -11.10 44.89 -47.62
C ASP A 124 -12.55 45.40 -47.58
N LEU A 125 -12.91 46.02 -46.45
CA LEU A 125 -14.21 46.64 -46.23
C LEU A 125 -14.46 47.85 -47.14
N GLU A 126 -13.44 48.41 -47.81
CA GLU A 126 -13.63 49.50 -48.78
C GLU A 126 -14.23 48.99 -50.09
N SER A 127 -13.98 47.74 -50.48
CA SER A 127 -14.59 47.12 -51.66
C SER A 127 -16.07 46.72 -51.44
N CYS A 128 -16.50 46.45 -50.21
CA CYS A 128 -17.87 45.96 -49.94
C CYS A 128 -18.92 47.06 -49.75
N MET A 129 -18.52 48.32 -49.62
CA MET A 129 -19.45 49.45 -49.44
C MET A 129 -19.47 50.43 -50.64
N GLY A 130 -18.74 50.12 -51.72
CA GLY A 130 -18.47 51.04 -52.84
C GLY A 130 -19.47 51.05 -54.01
N GLU A 131 -20.51 50.22 -54.02
CA GLU A 131 -21.51 50.20 -55.11
C GLU A 131 -22.87 50.67 -54.64
N GLY A 132 -22.96 51.95 -54.23
CA GLY A 132 -24.20 52.51 -53.69
C GLY A 132 -24.39 54.00 -53.91
N LEU A 133 -23.70 54.64 -54.85
CA LEU A 133 -23.96 56.02 -55.25
C LEU A 133 -23.59 56.24 -56.73
N CYS A 134 -24.51 55.93 -57.63
CA CYS A 134 -24.72 56.59 -58.93
C CYS A 134 -26.18 56.37 -59.35
#